data_AF-A0A7S1ZDC1-F1
#
_entry.id   AF-A0A7S1ZDC1-F1
#
_cell.length_a   1.000
_cell.length_b   1.000
_cell.length_c   1.000
_cell.angle_alpha   90.00
_cell.angle_beta   90.00
_cell.angle_gamma   90.00
#
_symmetry.space_group_name_H-M   'P 1'
#
loop_
_entity.id
_entity.type
_entity.pdbx_description
1 polymer ?
#
loop_
_entity_poly.entity_id
_entity_poly.type
_entity_poly.pdbx_seq_one_letter_code
_entity_poly.pdbx_strand_id
1 'polypeptide(L)'
;MSLRFRFPSSMSGRLMGSTTNFGTSKKRFHFSSCNLPVRTLPFSQWNASRLLSNNTGGSDKDGDNDALHEKRQQPSSDDRFDADGPFDHGYHNPDDRFIDGKPTLAYVKAMPMDYSSMRHEQIFQLAAEGHAGARQEMLIRTIMATDSVEYDDAVKTFEKIAADNRKGMFWQYMPHKLGFFSAITAGTLSIPLVFHYPTVEKFNELYVTAEVPQPSDLDTWLEVGSWSWAWMEPLIGQASFFLLAMAFARAQLINMGIKPFTGYLRDRRAQLLVKKYSKYQPTVLEAFSRSDQLYTSSNVAKE
;
A
#
# COMPACT_ATOMS: atom_id res chain seq x y z
N MET A 1 -20.58 12.59 -32.88
CA MET A 1 -21.00 12.52 -31.46
C MET A 1 -20.47 13.76 -30.75
N SER A 2 -21.33 14.74 -30.48
CA SER A 2 -20.94 16.02 -29.87
C SER A 2 -21.41 16.03 -28.41
N LEU A 3 -20.47 15.95 -27.46
CA LEU A 3 -20.73 16.00 -26.03
C LEU A 3 -20.81 17.47 -25.59
N ARG A 4 -22.02 17.99 -25.42
CA ARG A 4 -22.28 19.28 -24.78
C ARG A 4 -22.29 19.10 -23.27
N PHE A 5 -21.29 19.63 -22.57
CA PHE A 5 -21.32 19.84 -21.13
C PHE A 5 -22.21 21.06 -20.82
N ARG A 6 -23.34 20.84 -20.13
CA ARG A 6 -24.11 21.91 -19.49
C ARG A 6 -23.60 22.10 -18.07
N PHE A 7 -23.06 23.27 -17.76
CA PHE A 7 -22.86 23.72 -16.39
C PHE A 7 -24.16 24.30 -15.83
N PRO A 8 -24.53 24.03 -14.58
CA PRO A 8 -25.66 24.67 -13.93
C PRO A 8 -25.26 26.06 -13.43
N SER A 9 -25.82 27.09 -14.05
CA SER A 9 -25.85 28.47 -13.56
C SER A 9 -27.04 28.65 -12.61
N SER A 10 -26.79 28.69 -11.30
CA SER A 10 -27.63 29.41 -10.32
C SER A 10 -27.22 29.05 -8.88
N MET A 11 -26.42 29.90 -8.24
CA MET A 11 -26.55 30.11 -6.80
C MET A 11 -26.44 31.62 -6.53
N SER A 12 -27.61 32.22 -6.37
CA SER A 12 -27.80 33.60 -5.95
C SER A 12 -28.08 33.63 -4.45
N GLY A 13 -27.29 34.42 -3.71
CA GLY A 13 -27.75 35.18 -2.55
C GLY A 13 -27.80 34.50 -1.17
N ARG A 14 -26.81 34.83 -0.32
CA ARG A 14 -27.07 35.41 1.02
C ARG A 14 -25.80 36.04 1.61
N LEU A 15 -25.71 37.36 1.49
CA LEU A 15 -24.82 38.19 2.30
C LEU A 15 -25.46 38.35 3.68
N MET A 16 -24.86 37.76 4.71
CA MET A 16 -25.03 38.21 6.10
C MET A 16 -23.77 38.94 6.51
N GLY A 17 -23.93 40.24 6.79
CA GLY A 17 -22.89 41.07 7.37
C GLY A 17 -22.58 40.61 8.80
N SER A 18 -21.29 40.50 9.10
CA SER A 18 -20.79 40.49 10.47
C SER A 18 -19.60 41.44 10.51
N THR A 19 -19.82 42.58 11.15
CA THR A 19 -18.80 43.55 11.56
C THR A 19 -18.03 42.97 12.73
N THR A 20 -16.73 42.71 12.58
CA THR A 20 -15.82 42.48 13.71
C THR A 20 -14.55 43.30 13.56
N ASN A 21 -14.28 44.07 14.61
CA ASN A 21 -13.18 45.00 14.82
C ASN A 21 -11.79 44.41 14.54
N PHE A 22 -10.97 45.17 13.81
CA PHE A 22 -9.53 44.95 13.70
C PHE A 22 -8.83 45.50 14.94
N GLY A 23 -8.52 44.61 15.89
CA GLY A 23 -7.55 44.86 16.96
C GLY A 23 -6.16 44.41 16.51
N THR A 24 -5.23 45.35 16.42
CA THR A 24 -3.81 45.09 16.11
C THR A 24 -3.13 44.36 17.28
N SER A 25 -2.85 43.07 17.11
CA SER A 25 -2.03 42.31 18.07
C SER A 25 -0.79 41.74 17.39
N LYS A 26 0.36 42.31 17.78
CA LYS A 26 1.71 41.99 17.36
C LYS A 26 2.10 40.63 17.97
N LYS A 27 2.03 39.54 17.19
CA LYS A 27 2.47 38.20 17.64
C LYS A 27 3.82 37.83 17.01
N ARG A 28 4.82 37.65 17.88
CA ARG A 28 6.08 36.94 17.65
C ARG A 28 5.77 35.51 17.18
N PHE A 29 6.34 35.12 16.06
CA PHE A 29 6.41 33.71 15.66
C PHE A 29 7.47 32.99 16.51
N HIS A 30 7.03 32.12 17.40
CA HIS A 30 7.85 31.04 17.93
C HIS A 30 7.57 29.79 17.07
N PHE A 31 8.60 29.28 16.39
CA PHE A 31 8.57 27.95 15.79
C PHE A 31 8.54 26.92 16.92
N SER A 32 7.38 26.31 17.13
CA SER A 32 7.21 25.16 18.01
C SER A 32 7.12 23.91 17.15
N SER A 33 8.02 22.97 17.40
CA SER A 33 8.15 21.67 16.74
C SER A 33 6.82 20.89 16.84
N CYS A 34 6.13 20.72 15.72
CA CYS A 34 4.95 19.85 15.66
C CYS A 34 5.38 18.38 15.77
N ASN A 35 5.36 17.83 16.99
CA ASN A 35 5.15 16.41 17.21
C ASN A 35 3.68 16.11 16.87
N LEU A 36 3.44 15.56 15.68
CA LEU A 36 2.13 15.02 15.32
C LEU A 36 1.91 13.71 16.08
N PRO A 37 0.78 13.53 16.79
CA PRO A 37 0.45 12.26 17.41
C PRO A 37 0.15 11.22 16.33
N VAL A 38 0.82 10.07 16.41
CA VAL A 38 0.47 8.86 15.65
C VAL A 38 -0.94 8.46 16.06
N ARG A 39 -1.92 8.76 15.21
CA ARG A 39 -3.31 8.30 15.35
C ARG A 39 -3.33 6.80 15.05
N THR A 40 -3.23 5.98 16.10
CA THR A 40 -3.69 4.59 16.05
C THR A 40 -5.20 4.62 15.91
N LEU A 41 -5.73 4.22 14.75
CA LEU A 41 -7.16 4.00 14.59
C LEU A 41 -7.53 2.68 15.30
N PRO A 42 -8.62 2.64 16.09
CA PRO A 42 -9.07 1.42 16.74
C PRO A 42 -9.56 0.40 15.70
N PHE A 43 -9.02 -0.81 15.80
CA PHE A 43 -9.22 -1.97 14.93
C PHE A 43 -10.59 -2.66 15.15
N SER A 44 -11.68 -1.93 15.38
CA SER A 44 -12.96 -2.53 15.81
C SER A 44 -14.21 -2.10 15.01
N GLN A 45 -14.08 -1.71 13.74
CA GLN A 45 -15.24 -1.42 12.88
C GLN A 45 -15.17 -2.06 11.49
N TRP A 46 -14.68 -3.29 11.42
CA TRP A 46 -14.98 -4.17 10.29
C TRP A 46 -15.83 -5.32 10.81
N ASN A 47 -17.14 -5.08 10.92
CA ASN A 47 -18.10 -6.16 11.08
C ASN A 47 -19.29 -5.95 10.14
N ALA A 48 -19.59 -7.02 9.43
CA ALA A 48 -20.93 -7.47 9.08
C ALA A 48 -21.84 -6.45 8.39
N SER A 49 -21.77 -6.42 7.05
CA SER A 49 -22.90 -5.98 6.22
C SER A 49 -23.06 -6.92 5.03
N ARG A 50 -23.40 -8.18 5.33
CA ARG A 50 -24.11 -9.09 4.42
C ARG A 50 -24.53 -10.33 5.21
N LEU A 51 -25.78 -10.74 5.00
CA LEU A 51 -26.50 -11.87 5.60
C LEU A 51 -27.31 -11.57 6.86
N LEU A 52 -28.32 -10.71 6.73
CA LEU A 52 -29.64 -10.99 7.34
C LEU A 52 -30.73 -10.46 6.41
N SER A 53 -31.34 -11.37 5.65
CA SER A 53 -32.64 -11.18 5.02
C SER A 53 -33.33 -12.54 5.01
N ASN A 54 -34.51 -12.55 5.62
CA ASN A 54 -35.59 -13.53 5.53
C ASN A 54 -35.44 -14.80 6.40
N ASN A 55 -35.95 -14.72 7.64
CA ASN A 55 -37.06 -15.60 7.99
C ASN A 55 -37.87 -15.02 9.16
N THR A 56 -39.05 -14.49 8.86
CA THR A 56 -40.09 -14.09 9.82
C THR A 56 -41.16 -15.18 9.86
N GLY A 57 -41.36 -15.74 11.05
CA GLY A 57 -42.44 -16.67 11.41
C GLY A 57 -42.00 -17.37 12.69
N GLY A 58 -42.47 -17.02 13.89
CA GLY A 58 -43.85 -16.79 14.28
C GLY A 58 -44.38 -18.09 14.88
N SER A 59 -44.35 -18.21 16.20
CA SER A 59 -45.36 -18.90 17.02
C SER A 59 -44.97 -18.81 18.49
N ASP A 60 -45.74 -18.03 19.23
CA ASP A 60 -45.96 -18.24 20.66
C ASP A 60 -46.39 -19.69 20.90
N LYS A 61 -45.82 -20.34 21.92
CA LYS A 61 -46.52 -21.25 22.85
C LYS A 61 -45.72 -21.36 24.14
N ASP A 62 -46.27 -20.73 25.17
CA ASP A 62 -46.05 -21.08 26.56
C ASP A 62 -46.32 -22.58 26.76
N GLY A 63 -45.40 -23.25 27.45
CA GLY A 63 -45.51 -24.67 27.74
C GLY A 63 -44.47 -25.07 28.77
N ASP A 64 -44.89 -25.02 30.03
CA ASP A 64 -44.26 -25.69 31.16
C ASP A 64 -43.77 -27.09 30.75
N ASN A 65 -42.48 -27.36 30.94
CA ASN A 65 -41.95 -28.72 30.99
C ASN A 65 -40.96 -28.80 32.14
N ASP A 66 -41.51 -29.33 33.23
CA ASP A 66 -40.82 -29.87 34.37
C ASP A 66 -39.74 -30.89 33.97
N ALA A 67 -38.58 -30.74 34.61
CA ALA A 67 -37.79 -31.81 35.18
C ALA A 67 -37.69 -33.15 34.40
N LEU A 68 -36.86 -33.17 33.36
CA LEU A 68 -36.07 -34.36 33.04
C LEU A 68 -34.59 -33.96 33.03
N HIS A 69 -33.92 -34.27 34.14
CA HIS A 69 -32.47 -34.41 34.22
C HIS A 69 -32.06 -35.57 33.29
N GLU A 70 -31.98 -35.28 32.00
CA GLU A 70 -31.26 -36.10 31.05
C GLU A 70 -29.78 -36.01 31.45
N LYS A 71 -29.26 -37.11 32.01
CA LYS A 71 -27.83 -37.30 32.21
C LYS A 71 -27.18 -37.14 30.84
N ARG A 72 -26.68 -35.95 30.52
CA ARG A 72 -25.71 -35.74 29.46
C ARG A 72 -24.58 -36.72 29.75
N GLN A 73 -24.55 -37.81 28.99
CA GLN A 73 -23.41 -38.70 28.93
C GLN A 73 -22.21 -37.79 28.64
N GLN A 74 -21.25 -37.78 29.56
CA GLN A 74 -19.97 -37.15 29.27
C GLN A 74 -19.46 -37.79 27.98
N PRO A 75 -19.13 -36.99 26.95
CA PRO A 75 -18.62 -37.52 25.69
C PRO A 75 -17.44 -38.43 26.04
N SER A 76 -17.44 -39.63 25.44
CA SER A 76 -16.38 -40.58 25.69
C SER A 76 -15.06 -39.94 25.25
N SER A 77 -13.97 -40.13 25.99
CA SER A 77 -12.65 -39.61 25.62
C SER A 77 -12.11 -40.15 24.28
N ASP A 78 -12.89 -41.00 23.61
CA ASP A 78 -12.65 -41.60 22.30
C ASP A 78 -13.42 -40.94 21.15
N ASP A 79 -14.27 -39.94 21.41
CA ASP A 79 -14.93 -39.16 20.34
C ASP A 79 -13.96 -38.11 19.74
N ARG A 80 -12.74 -38.53 19.38
CA ARG A 80 -11.85 -37.76 18.52
C ARG A 80 -12.36 -37.94 17.10
N PHE A 81 -12.69 -36.85 16.42
CA PHE A 81 -12.91 -36.93 14.98
C PHE A 81 -11.62 -37.43 14.34
N ASP A 82 -11.65 -38.51 13.55
CA ASP A 82 -10.46 -39.05 12.86
C ASP A 82 -9.74 -38.02 11.96
N ALA A 83 -10.43 -36.94 11.60
CA ALA A 83 -9.88 -35.81 10.84
C ALA A 83 -8.97 -34.89 11.67
N ASP A 84 -9.19 -34.86 12.98
CA ASP A 84 -8.40 -34.14 13.95
C ASP A 84 -7.25 -35.06 14.35
N GLY A 85 -6.11 -34.91 13.68
CA GLY A 85 -4.92 -35.72 13.94
C GLY A 85 -4.59 -35.77 15.45
N PRO A 86 -3.73 -36.71 15.89
CA PRO A 86 -3.55 -37.08 17.31
C PRO A 86 -3.17 -35.94 18.30
N PHE A 87 -2.96 -34.72 17.79
CA PHE A 87 -2.58 -33.52 18.51
C PHE A 87 -3.67 -32.42 18.58
N ASP A 88 -4.85 -32.62 18.00
CA ASP A 88 -5.95 -31.67 18.21
C ASP A 88 -6.71 -31.97 19.50
N HIS A 89 -6.15 -31.50 20.60
CA HIS A 89 -6.83 -31.49 21.88
C HIS A 89 -7.80 -30.32 21.88
N GLY A 90 -9.09 -30.60 21.63
CA GLY A 90 -10.15 -29.62 21.77
C GLY A 90 -10.07 -28.88 23.12
N TYR A 91 -10.48 -27.61 23.12
CA TYR A 91 -10.30 -26.61 24.18
C TYR A 91 -10.95 -26.90 25.55
N HIS A 92 -11.41 -28.13 25.82
CA HIS A 92 -12.26 -28.44 26.97
C HIS A 92 -11.54 -29.02 28.19
N ASN A 93 -10.25 -29.35 28.10
CA ASN A 93 -9.46 -29.81 29.26
C ASN A 93 -8.31 -28.84 29.57
N PRO A 94 -7.88 -28.72 30.85
CA PRO A 94 -6.64 -28.01 31.20
C PRO A 94 -5.52 -28.63 30.39
N ASP A 95 -5.05 -27.85 29.45
CA ASP A 95 -4.17 -28.28 28.40
C ASP A 95 -2.73 -28.18 28.92
N ASP A 96 -2.04 -29.33 29.02
CA ASP A 96 -0.65 -29.40 29.50
C ASP A 96 0.32 -28.52 28.68
N ARG A 97 -0.13 -28.03 27.51
CA ARG A 97 0.58 -27.00 26.71
C ARG A 97 0.71 -25.66 27.45
N PHE A 98 -0.10 -25.38 28.47
CA PHE A 98 -0.10 -24.13 29.23
C PHE A 98 -0.02 -24.37 30.75
N ILE A 99 1.00 -23.79 31.40
CA ILE A 99 1.14 -23.78 32.87
C ILE A 99 0.92 -22.34 33.34
N ASP A 100 -0.03 -22.13 34.25
CA ASP A 100 -0.41 -20.80 34.76
C ASP A 100 -0.76 -19.78 33.65
N GLY A 101 -1.41 -20.25 32.57
CA GLY A 101 -1.79 -19.42 31.43
C GLY A 101 -0.63 -19.02 30.51
N LYS A 102 0.57 -19.57 30.70
CA LYS A 102 1.75 -19.33 29.85
C LYS A 102 2.08 -20.57 29.03
N PRO A 103 2.48 -20.43 27.75
CA PRO A 103 2.88 -21.56 26.93
C PRO A 103 4.15 -22.22 27.47
N THR A 104 4.18 -23.56 27.47
CA THR A 104 5.37 -24.32 27.90
C THR A 104 6.45 -24.34 26.81
N LEU A 105 7.72 -24.52 27.20
CA LEU A 105 8.85 -24.57 26.25
C LEU A 105 8.76 -25.77 25.29
N ALA A 106 8.22 -26.89 25.76
CA ALA A 106 7.96 -28.05 24.91
C ALA A 106 6.93 -27.73 23.83
N TYR A 107 5.85 -27.01 24.19
CA TYR A 107 4.84 -26.56 23.23
C TYR A 107 5.43 -25.59 22.21
N VAL A 108 6.20 -24.58 22.66
CA VAL A 108 6.84 -23.61 21.74
C VAL A 108 7.78 -24.29 20.75
N LYS A 109 8.54 -25.31 21.18
CA LYS A 109 9.40 -26.08 20.28
C LYS A 109 8.63 -26.94 19.27
N ALA A 110 7.41 -27.33 19.61
CA ALA A 110 6.53 -28.10 18.72
C ALA A 110 5.71 -27.20 17.78
N MET A 111 5.68 -25.88 18.01
CA MET A 111 4.93 -24.97 17.16
C MET A 111 5.57 -24.85 15.77
N PRO A 112 4.79 -24.93 14.68
CA PRO A 112 5.28 -24.76 13.33
C PRO A 112 5.81 -23.33 13.15
N MET A 113 7.10 -23.20 12.86
CA MET A 113 7.74 -21.92 12.58
C MET A 113 7.63 -21.53 11.10
N ASP A 114 7.58 -22.53 10.22
CA ASP A 114 7.52 -22.35 8.78
C ASP A 114 6.10 -22.50 8.24
N TYR A 115 5.73 -21.70 7.25
CA TYR A 115 4.40 -21.76 6.62
C TYR A 115 4.10 -23.15 6.03
N SER A 116 5.11 -23.84 5.50
CA SER A 116 4.97 -25.19 4.94
C SER A 116 4.47 -26.21 5.97
N SER A 117 4.87 -26.05 7.23
CA SER A 117 4.50 -26.92 8.35
C SER A 117 3.16 -26.57 9.01
N MET A 118 2.56 -25.43 8.66
CA MET A 118 1.28 -25.00 9.22
C MET A 118 0.07 -25.77 8.66
N ARG A 119 -1.02 -25.81 9.42
CA ARG A 119 -2.28 -26.42 8.96
C ARG A 119 -2.92 -25.57 7.86
N HIS A 120 -3.69 -26.21 6.98
CA HIS A 120 -4.34 -25.53 5.85
C HIS A 120 -5.23 -24.36 6.31
N GLU A 121 -6.01 -24.55 7.37
CA GLU A 121 -6.88 -23.52 7.94
C GLU A 121 -6.10 -22.31 8.45
N GLN A 122 -4.98 -22.55 9.15
CA GLN A 122 -4.11 -21.48 9.65
C GLN A 122 -3.52 -20.66 8.50
N ILE A 123 -3.06 -21.31 7.43
CA ILE A 123 -2.53 -20.63 6.24
C ILE A 123 -3.63 -19.85 5.55
N PHE A 124 -4.84 -20.39 5.44
CA PHE A 124 -5.97 -19.70 4.85
C PHE A 124 -6.32 -18.43 5.64
N GLN A 125 -6.35 -18.51 6.97
CA GLN A 125 -6.57 -17.36 7.84
C GLN A 125 -5.45 -16.30 7.67
N LEU A 126 -4.19 -16.70 7.75
CA LEU A 126 -3.04 -15.79 7.58
C LEU A 126 -3.02 -15.17 6.17
N ALA A 127 -3.42 -15.93 5.15
CA ALA A 127 -3.54 -15.44 3.79
C ALA A 127 -4.67 -14.40 3.66
N ALA A 128 -5.79 -14.60 4.34
CA ALA A 128 -6.89 -13.64 4.43
C ALA A 128 -6.48 -12.35 5.14
N GLU A 129 -5.70 -12.45 6.23
CA GLU A 129 -5.10 -11.32 6.96
C GLU A 129 -4.05 -10.56 6.12
N GLY A 130 -3.52 -11.19 5.08
CA GLY A 130 -2.66 -10.54 4.10
C GLY A 130 -1.17 -10.84 4.23
N HIS A 131 -0.81 -11.88 4.99
CA HIS A 131 0.57 -12.35 5.09
C HIS A 131 1.06 -12.90 3.74
N ALA A 132 2.17 -12.33 3.24
CA ALA A 132 2.70 -12.68 1.92
C ALA A 132 3.19 -14.14 1.86
N GLY A 133 3.89 -14.62 2.89
CA GLY A 133 4.36 -16.02 2.96
C GLY A 133 3.22 -17.03 2.97
N ALA A 134 2.16 -16.76 3.76
CA ALA A 134 0.97 -17.61 3.76
C ALA A 134 0.26 -17.66 2.39
N ARG A 135 0.20 -16.55 1.65
CA ARG A 135 -0.37 -16.53 0.29
C ARG A 135 0.48 -17.29 -0.73
N GLN A 136 1.80 -17.30 -0.55
CA GLN A 136 2.70 -18.11 -1.37
C GLN A 136 2.46 -19.60 -1.12
N GLU A 137 2.45 -20.00 0.15
CA GLU A 137 2.18 -21.39 0.54
C GLU A 137 0.77 -21.84 0.12
N MET A 138 -0.25 -20.99 0.25
CA MET A 138 -1.60 -21.26 -0.25
C MET A 138 -1.62 -21.51 -1.77
N LEU A 139 -0.83 -20.75 -2.54
CA LEU A 139 -0.69 -20.97 -3.98
C LEU A 139 0.04 -22.29 -4.28
N ILE A 140 1.10 -22.62 -3.54
CA ILE A 140 1.81 -23.91 -3.70
C ILE A 140 0.87 -25.09 -3.44
N ARG A 141 0.10 -25.06 -2.35
CA ARG A 141 -0.91 -26.09 -2.04
C ARG A 141 -2.00 -26.19 -3.10
N THR A 142 -2.41 -25.05 -3.67
CA THR A 142 -3.37 -25.03 -4.80
C THR A 142 -2.78 -25.69 -6.04
N ILE A 143 -1.49 -25.47 -6.32
CA ILE A 143 -0.77 -26.13 -7.42
C ILE A 143 -0.70 -27.64 -7.18
N MET A 144 -0.31 -28.09 -5.98
CA MET A 144 -0.29 -29.51 -5.61
C MET A 144 -1.65 -30.17 -5.84
N ALA A 145 -2.74 -29.56 -5.35
CA ALA A 145 -4.09 -30.09 -5.50
C ALA A 145 -4.57 -30.11 -6.97
N THR A 146 -4.24 -29.08 -7.76
CA THR A 146 -4.68 -28.95 -9.15
C THR A 146 -3.86 -29.82 -10.12
N ASP A 147 -2.57 -29.97 -9.86
CA ASP A 147 -1.63 -30.67 -10.74
C ASP A 147 -1.34 -32.10 -10.27
N SER A 148 -1.76 -32.46 -9.05
CA SER A 148 -1.49 -33.75 -8.40
C SER A 148 0.01 -34.07 -8.37
N VAL A 149 0.82 -33.08 -7.98
CA VAL A 149 2.28 -33.16 -7.89
C VAL A 149 2.75 -33.00 -6.44
N GLU A 150 3.93 -33.55 -6.16
CA GLU A 150 4.62 -33.39 -4.87
C GLU A 150 5.05 -31.93 -4.63
N TYR A 151 5.33 -31.62 -3.36
CA TYR A 151 5.65 -30.26 -2.91
C TYR A 151 6.81 -29.64 -3.69
N ASP A 152 7.91 -30.38 -3.87
CA ASP A 152 9.12 -29.88 -4.55
C ASP A 152 8.86 -29.48 -6.01
N ASP A 153 7.98 -30.19 -6.71
CA ASP A 153 7.61 -29.88 -8.09
C ASP A 153 6.58 -28.73 -8.17
N ALA A 154 5.70 -28.63 -7.17
CA ALA A 154 4.82 -27.48 -7.02
C ALA A 154 5.62 -26.19 -6.76
N VAL A 155 6.68 -26.24 -5.95
CA VAL A 155 7.59 -25.11 -5.71
C VAL A 155 8.25 -24.64 -7.00
N LYS A 156 8.77 -25.56 -7.84
CA LYS A 156 9.34 -25.19 -9.15
C LYS A 156 8.33 -24.49 -10.06
N THR A 157 7.06 -24.89 -10.01
CA THR A 157 5.98 -24.26 -10.77
C THR A 157 5.64 -22.88 -10.20
N PHE A 158 5.58 -22.77 -8.87
CA PHE A 158 5.42 -21.50 -8.17
C PHE A 158 6.54 -20.51 -8.50
N GLU A 159 7.81 -20.94 -8.52
CA GLU A 159 8.94 -20.08 -8.88
C GLU A 159 8.81 -19.51 -10.30
N LYS A 160 8.32 -20.30 -11.26
CA LYS A 160 8.02 -19.83 -12.62
C LYS A 160 6.91 -18.76 -12.61
N ILE A 161 5.84 -18.99 -11.86
CA ILE A 161 4.74 -18.02 -11.69
C ILE A 161 5.25 -16.74 -11.03
N ALA A 162 6.08 -16.86 -9.99
CA ALA A 162 6.68 -15.73 -9.29
C ALA A 162 7.64 -14.93 -10.17
N ALA A 163 8.49 -15.61 -10.96
CA ALA A 163 9.36 -14.97 -11.93
C ALA A 163 8.55 -14.21 -12.99
N ASP A 164 7.47 -14.81 -13.49
CA ASP A 164 6.56 -14.15 -14.43
C ASP A 164 5.80 -12.96 -13.83
N ASN A 165 5.39 -13.05 -12.57
CA ASN A 165 4.78 -11.95 -11.83
C ASN A 165 5.74 -10.75 -11.74
N ARG A 166 7.05 -11.00 -11.71
CA ARG A 166 8.09 -9.96 -11.67
C ARG A 166 8.51 -9.45 -13.04
N LYS A 167 8.15 -10.14 -14.14
CA LYS A 167 8.44 -9.65 -15.49
C LYS A 167 7.71 -8.33 -15.75
N GLY A 168 8.42 -7.37 -16.31
CA GLY A 168 7.89 -6.03 -16.59
C GLY A 168 7.91 -5.05 -15.42
N MET A 169 8.35 -5.47 -14.22
CA MET A 169 8.49 -4.57 -13.08
C MET A 169 9.49 -3.44 -13.36
N PHE A 170 10.53 -3.71 -14.18
CA PHE A 170 11.47 -2.70 -14.65
C PHE A 170 10.78 -1.47 -15.25
N TRP A 171 9.80 -1.68 -16.13
CA TRP A 171 9.06 -0.59 -16.78
C TRP A 171 8.22 0.23 -15.79
N GLN A 172 7.74 -0.40 -14.71
CA GLN A 172 6.98 0.31 -13.67
C GLN A 172 7.89 1.24 -12.84
N TYR A 173 9.18 0.92 -12.71
CA TYR A 173 10.15 1.74 -12.00
C TYR A 173 10.78 2.86 -12.82
N MET A 174 10.65 2.80 -14.14
CA MET A 174 11.28 3.77 -15.04
C MET A 174 10.96 5.23 -14.67
N PRO A 175 9.72 5.63 -14.33
CA PRO A 175 9.43 7.01 -13.97
C PRO A 175 10.18 7.49 -12.72
N HIS A 176 10.35 6.63 -11.71
CA HIS A 176 11.08 6.98 -10.50
C HIS A 176 12.57 7.14 -10.76
N LYS A 177 13.16 6.22 -11.53
CA LYS A 177 14.56 6.33 -11.94
C LYS A 177 14.79 7.54 -12.83
N LEU A 178 13.91 7.78 -13.79
CA LEU A 178 13.99 8.92 -14.69
C LEU A 178 13.93 10.24 -13.91
N GLY A 179 13.00 10.37 -12.95
CA GLY A 179 12.92 11.54 -12.08
C GLY A 179 14.22 11.76 -11.30
N PHE A 180 14.76 10.71 -10.67
CA PHE A 180 16.01 10.77 -9.93
C PHE A 180 17.20 11.18 -10.82
N PHE A 181 17.40 10.50 -11.96
CA PHE A 181 18.48 10.83 -12.88
C PHE A 181 18.33 12.23 -13.47
N SER A 182 17.12 12.63 -13.84
CA SER A 182 16.85 13.97 -14.35
C SER A 182 17.21 15.05 -13.33
N ALA A 183 16.93 14.84 -12.04
CA ALA A 183 17.28 15.79 -10.98
C ALA A 183 18.81 15.91 -10.79
N ILE A 184 19.53 14.79 -10.79
CA ILE A 184 21.00 14.79 -10.69
C ILE A 184 21.62 15.49 -11.90
N THR A 185 21.20 15.09 -13.11
CA THR A 185 21.71 15.66 -14.35
C THR A 185 21.39 17.16 -14.42
N ALA A 186 20.17 17.58 -14.10
CA ALA A 186 19.80 18.99 -14.07
C ALA A 186 20.63 19.79 -13.05
N GLY A 187 20.81 19.26 -11.84
CA GLY A 187 21.62 19.93 -10.80
C GLY A 187 23.11 20.01 -11.14
N THR A 188 23.65 19.03 -11.86
CA THR A 188 25.06 19.07 -12.31
C THR A 188 25.23 20.01 -13.49
N LEU A 189 24.30 19.99 -14.45
CA LEU A 189 24.34 20.86 -15.63
C LEU A 189 24.00 22.32 -15.31
N SER A 190 23.26 22.61 -14.23
CA SER A 190 22.93 23.98 -13.85
C SER A 190 24.15 24.79 -13.42
N ILE A 191 25.23 24.17 -12.93
CA ILE A 191 26.44 24.87 -12.48
C ILE A 191 27.12 25.59 -13.66
N PRO A 192 27.56 24.92 -14.75
CA PRO A 192 28.14 25.61 -15.88
C PRO A 192 27.15 26.52 -16.60
N LEU A 193 25.85 26.19 -16.59
CA LEU A 193 24.84 27.01 -17.26
C LEU A 193 24.57 28.36 -16.58
N VAL A 194 24.95 28.53 -15.31
CA VAL A 194 24.77 29.77 -14.55
C VAL A 194 26.08 30.52 -14.35
N PHE A 195 27.19 29.81 -14.11
CA PHE A 195 28.45 30.44 -13.70
C PHE A 195 29.52 30.54 -14.79
N HIS A 196 29.34 29.93 -15.97
CA HIS A 196 30.32 29.95 -17.06
C HIS A 196 29.92 30.92 -18.19
N TYR A 197 30.61 32.07 -18.26
CA TYR A 197 30.27 33.17 -19.18
C TYR A 197 30.03 32.74 -20.64
N PRO A 198 30.93 31.99 -21.32
CA PRO A 198 30.71 31.59 -22.71
C PRO A 198 29.49 30.69 -22.92
N THR A 199 29.09 29.93 -21.89
CA THR A 199 27.89 29.08 -21.95
C THR A 199 26.63 29.93 -21.77
N VAL A 200 26.66 30.86 -20.82
CA VAL A 200 25.55 31.80 -20.52
C VAL A 200 25.30 32.71 -21.72
N GLU A 201 26.35 33.29 -22.30
CA GLU A 201 26.29 34.16 -23.48
C GLU A 201 25.65 33.44 -24.67
N LYS A 202 26.12 32.23 -25.02
CA LYS A 202 25.51 31.41 -26.08
C LYS A 202 24.06 31.08 -25.81
N PHE A 203 23.70 30.77 -24.56
CA PHE A 203 22.31 30.49 -24.20
C PHE A 203 21.44 31.75 -24.32
N ASN A 204 21.99 32.90 -23.92
CA ASN A 204 21.33 34.19 -24.04
C ASN A 204 21.06 34.54 -25.51
N GLU A 205 22.06 34.40 -26.38
CA GLU A 205 21.93 34.64 -27.83
C GLU A 205 20.86 33.74 -28.49
N LEU A 206 20.78 32.47 -28.07
CA LEU A 206 19.87 31.50 -28.67
C LEU A 206 18.42 31.59 -28.15
N TYR A 207 18.22 31.90 -26.87
CA TYR A 207 16.90 31.73 -26.22
C TYR A 207 16.37 32.96 -25.49
N VAL A 208 17.21 33.72 -24.80
CA VAL A 208 16.75 34.74 -23.83
C VAL A 208 16.72 36.13 -24.44
N THR A 209 17.72 36.46 -25.26
CA THR A 209 17.89 37.76 -25.93
C THR A 209 17.94 38.95 -24.96
N ALA A 210 18.44 38.76 -23.73
CA ALA A 210 18.65 39.84 -22.77
C ALA A 210 19.87 40.69 -23.15
N GLU A 211 19.86 41.97 -22.77
CA GLU A 211 21.00 42.87 -22.96
C GLU A 211 22.22 42.35 -22.20
N VAL A 212 23.36 42.28 -22.90
CA VAL A 212 24.63 41.85 -22.32
C VAL A 212 25.24 43.06 -21.60
N PRO A 213 25.54 42.96 -20.29
CA PRO A 213 26.12 44.07 -19.54
C PRO A 213 27.53 44.39 -20.05
N GLN A 214 28.07 45.54 -19.63
CA GLN A 214 29.41 45.94 -20.04
C GLN A 214 30.45 44.92 -19.54
N PRO A 215 31.55 44.69 -20.27
CA PRO A 215 32.56 43.70 -19.89
C PRO A 215 33.14 43.91 -18.48
N SER A 216 33.18 45.16 -17.99
CA SER A 216 33.64 45.49 -16.63
C SER A 216 32.77 44.92 -15.51
N ASP A 217 31.52 44.57 -15.82
CA ASP A 217 30.56 44.05 -14.83
C ASP A 217 30.45 42.51 -14.90
N LEU A 218 31.35 41.83 -15.64
CA LEU A 218 31.34 40.38 -15.87
C LEU A 218 32.69 39.73 -15.50
N ASP A 219 33.52 40.41 -14.72
CA ASP A 219 34.88 39.96 -14.37
C ASP A 219 34.86 38.72 -13.45
N THR A 220 33.81 38.56 -12.66
CA THR A 220 33.67 37.42 -11.74
C THR A 220 32.53 36.49 -12.13
N TRP A 221 32.74 35.18 -11.91
CA TRP A 221 31.69 34.16 -12.07
C TRP A 221 30.41 34.45 -11.27
N LEU A 222 30.48 35.19 -10.16
CA LEU A 222 29.32 35.59 -9.38
C LEU A 222 28.50 36.69 -10.05
N GLU A 223 29.14 37.63 -10.76
CA GLU A 223 28.45 38.65 -11.55
C GLU A 223 27.80 38.04 -12.80
N VAL A 224 28.48 37.11 -13.46
CA VAL A 224 27.87 36.28 -14.52
C VAL A 224 26.65 35.51 -13.97
N GLY A 225 26.77 34.98 -12.75
CA GLY A 225 25.69 34.33 -12.03
C GLY A 225 24.51 35.26 -11.72
N SER A 226 24.77 36.49 -11.26
CA SER A 226 23.71 37.45 -10.94
C SER A 226 22.96 37.93 -12.19
N TRP A 227 23.68 38.17 -13.29
CA TRP A 227 23.09 38.48 -14.59
C TRP A 227 22.24 37.33 -15.13
N SER A 228 22.77 36.09 -15.12
CA SER A 228 22.02 34.92 -15.59
C SER A 228 20.78 34.60 -14.74
N TRP A 229 20.87 34.85 -13.43
CA TRP A 229 19.75 34.63 -12.51
C TRP A 229 18.56 35.56 -12.78
N ALA A 230 18.81 36.80 -13.17
CA ALA A 230 17.78 37.83 -13.36
C ALA A 230 16.69 37.40 -14.38
N TRP A 231 17.06 36.69 -15.44
CA TRP A 231 16.11 36.19 -16.44
C TRP A 231 15.67 34.74 -16.21
N MET A 232 16.30 34.00 -15.29
CA MET A 232 15.86 32.66 -14.89
C MET A 232 14.73 32.69 -13.84
N GLU A 233 14.60 33.79 -13.09
CA GLU A 233 13.61 33.95 -12.01
C GLU A 233 12.16 33.62 -12.45
N PRO A 234 11.64 34.09 -13.61
CA PRO A 234 10.28 33.76 -14.03
C PRO A 234 10.08 32.27 -14.31
N LEU A 235 11.07 31.61 -14.93
CA LEU A 235 10.99 30.18 -15.27
C LEU A 235 11.05 29.31 -14.01
N ILE A 236 11.94 29.62 -13.08
CA ILE A 236 12.04 28.91 -11.79
C ILE A 236 10.78 29.15 -10.94
N GLY A 237 10.24 30.37 -10.94
CA GLY A 237 8.98 30.70 -10.30
C GLY A 237 7.82 29.86 -10.85
N GLN A 238 7.68 29.78 -12.17
CA GLN A 238 6.64 28.96 -12.80
C GLN A 238 6.82 27.46 -12.51
N ALA A 239 8.05 26.95 -12.61
CA ALA A 239 8.34 25.54 -12.34
C ALA A 239 8.07 25.16 -10.88
N SER A 240 8.47 26.01 -9.92
CA SER A 240 8.22 25.78 -8.50
C SER A 240 6.73 25.82 -8.16
N PHE A 241 5.98 26.79 -8.72
CA PHE A 241 4.53 26.85 -8.57
C PHE A 241 3.84 25.60 -9.14
N PHE A 242 4.26 25.15 -10.32
CA PHE A 242 3.75 23.92 -10.94
C PHE A 242 4.00 22.68 -10.06
N LEU A 243 5.22 22.51 -9.54
CA LEU A 243 5.56 21.40 -8.64
C LEU A 243 4.75 21.46 -7.34
N LEU A 244 4.52 22.65 -6.79
CA LEU A 244 3.69 22.84 -5.61
C LEU A 244 2.23 22.45 -5.88
N ALA A 245 1.66 22.87 -7.02
CA ALA A 245 0.31 22.51 -7.42
C ALA A 245 0.17 20.99 -7.63
N MET A 246 1.17 20.33 -8.23
CA MET A 246 1.23 18.88 -8.37
C MET A 246 1.32 18.17 -7.01
N ALA A 247 2.13 18.68 -6.08
CA ALA A 247 2.22 18.14 -4.72
C ALA A 247 0.89 18.27 -3.96
N PHE A 248 0.21 19.42 -4.10
CA PHE A 248 -1.12 19.64 -3.55
C PHE A 248 -2.16 18.68 -4.16
N ALA A 249 -2.19 18.54 -5.48
CA ALA A 249 -3.09 17.61 -6.16
C ALA A 249 -2.89 16.16 -5.69
N ARG A 250 -1.62 15.73 -5.53
CA ARG A 250 -1.29 14.41 -4.96
C ARG A 250 -1.81 14.25 -3.54
N ALA A 251 -1.67 15.27 -2.68
CA ALA A 251 -2.19 15.22 -1.32
C ALA A 251 -3.72 15.08 -1.30
N GLN A 252 -4.44 15.78 -2.18
CA GLN A 252 -5.89 15.65 -2.31
C GLN A 252 -6.31 14.27 -2.82
N LEU A 253 -5.57 13.67 -3.76
CA LEU A 253 -5.80 12.30 -4.20
C LEU A 253 -5.68 11.29 -3.05
N ILE A 254 -4.66 11.46 -2.20
CA ILE A 254 -4.45 10.61 -1.02
C ILE A 254 -5.60 10.80 0.00
N ASN A 255 -6.04 12.03 0.23
CA ASN A 255 -7.16 12.34 1.13
C ASN A 255 -8.49 11.73 0.65
N MET A 256 -8.69 11.60 -0.67
CA MET A 256 -9.83 10.89 -1.25
C MET A 256 -9.70 9.36 -1.21
N GLY A 257 -8.60 8.82 -0.66
CA GLY A 257 -8.33 7.39 -0.64
C GLY A 257 -7.95 6.80 -2.00
N ILE A 258 -7.72 7.65 -3.01
CA ILE A 258 -7.30 7.21 -4.34
C ILE A 258 -5.81 6.85 -4.24
N LYS A 259 -5.50 5.54 -4.23
CA LYS A 259 -4.12 5.05 -4.24
C LYS A 259 -3.51 5.32 -5.62
N PRO A 260 -2.63 6.32 -5.78
CA PRO A 260 -2.17 6.70 -7.11
C PRO A 260 -1.27 5.61 -7.67
N PHE A 261 -1.56 5.20 -8.92
CA PHE A 261 -0.78 4.34 -9.83
C PHE A 261 -0.42 2.92 -9.34
N THR A 262 0.11 2.78 -8.12
CA THR A 262 0.53 1.53 -7.48
C THR A 262 -0.60 0.51 -7.34
N GLY A 263 -1.81 0.92 -6.97
CA GLY A 263 -2.98 0.04 -6.90
C GLY A 263 -3.34 -0.50 -8.28
N TYR A 264 -3.50 0.41 -9.24
CA TYR A 264 -3.78 0.06 -10.63
C TYR A 264 -2.73 -0.89 -11.22
N LEU A 265 -1.44 -0.66 -10.95
CA LEU A 265 -0.37 -1.56 -11.42
C LEU A 265 -0.44 -2.94 -10.77
N ARG A 266 -0.72 -3.03 -9.46
CA ARG A 266 -0.88 -4.31 -8.75
C ARG A 266 -2.06 -5.10 -9.32
N ASP A 267 -3.18 -4.43 -9.57
CA ASP A 267 -4.37 -5.06 -10.15
C ASP A 267 -4.14 -5.49 -11.60
N ARG A 268 -3.51 -4.65 -12.42
CA ARG A 268 -3.15 -5.01 -13.80
C ARG A 268 -2.20 -6.21 -13.83
N ARG A 269 -1.21 -6.25 -12.95
CA ARG A 269 -0.29 -7.39 -12.81
C ARG A 269 -1.04 -8.67 -12.43
N ALA A 270 -1.92 -8.59 -11.42
CA ALA A 270 -2.73 -9.70 -10.99
C ALA A 270 -3.60 -10.26 -12.13
N GLN A 271 -4.27 -9.39 -12.89
CA GLN A 271 -5.08 -9.77 -14.05
C GLN A 271 -4.26 -10.45 -15.15
N LEU A 272 -3.06 -9.94 -15.44
CA LEU A 272 -2.15 -10.55 -16.42
C LEU A 272 -1.71 -11.95 -15.96
N LEU A 273 -1.45 -12.13 -14.66
CA LEU A 273 -1.08 -13.41 -14.09
C LEU A 273 -2.23 -14.41 -14.19
N VAL A 274 -3.45 -14.01 -13.82
CA VAL A 274 -4.67 -14.83 -13.95
C VAL A 274 -4.93 -15.23 -15.40
N LYS A 275 -4.79 -14.29 -16.34
CA LYS A 275 -4.95 -14.57 -17.77
C LYS A 275 -3.92 -15.58 -18.28
N LYS A 276 -2.68 -15.52 -17.78
CA LYS A 276 -1.59 -16.42 -18.18
C LYS A 276 -1.74 -17.81 -17.55
N TYR A 277 -2.24 -17.88 -16.33
CA TYR A 277 -2.31 -19.09 -15.52
C TYR A 277 -3.76 -19.44 -15.16
N SER A 278 -4.63 -19.51 -16.17
CA SER A 278 -6.08 -19.73 -15.98
C SER A 278 -6.46 -21.11 -15.43
N LYS A 279 -5.50 -22.04 -15.33
CA LYS A 279 -5.71 -23.37 -14.73
C LYS A 279 -5.93 -23.30 -13.22
N TYR A 280 -5.30 -22.34 -12.54
CA TYR A 280 -5.37 -22.22 -11.07
C TYR A 280 -6.48 -21.25 -10.65
N GLN A 281 -6.88 -21.33 -9.37
CA GLN A 281 -7.93 -20.48 -8.84
C GLN A 281 -7.56 -18.99 -8.94
N PRO A 282 -8.37 -18.15 -9.61
CA PRO A 282 -8.02 -16.76 -9.89
C PRO A 282 -7.88 -15.93 -8.61
N THR A 283 -8.68 -16.20 -7.58
CA THR A 283 -8.64 -15.50 -6.29
C THR A 283 -7.29 -15.68 -5.59
N VAL A 284 -6.72 -16.89 -5.64
CA VAL A 284 -5.41 -17.22 -5.02
C VAL A 284 -4.28 -16.52 -5.79
N LEU A 285 -4.31 -16.58 -7.12
CA LEU A 285 -3.33 -15.89 -7.97
C LEU A 285 -3.37 -14.37 -7.80
N GLU A 286 -4.56 -13.78 -7.73
CA GLU A 286 -4.72 -12.35 -7.45
C GLU A 286 -4.21 -11.99 -6.07
N ALA A 287 -4.54 -12.78 -5.05
CA ALA A 287 -4.09 -12.54 -3.68
C ALA A 287 -2.56 -12.58 -3.58
N PHE A 288 -1.92 -13.59 -4.19
CA PHE A 288 -0.47 -13.72 -4.29
C PHE A 288 0.16 -12.54 -5.04
N SER A 289 -0.33 -12.24 -6.24
CA SER A 289 0.21 -11.14 -7.06
C SER A 289 0.05 -9.80 -6.36
N ARG A 290 -1.04 -9.59 -5.63
CA ARG A 290 -1.21 -8.38 -4.81
C ARG A 290 -0.23 -8.37 -3.65
N SER A 291 0.00 -9.46 -2.92
CA SER A 291 0.88 -9.47 -1.74
C SER A 291 2.38 -9.43 -2.04
N ASP A 292 2.80 -9.88 -3.23
CA ASP A 292 4.21 -9.87 -3.62
C ASP A 292 4.77 -8.44 -3.61
N GLN A 293 5.71 -8.20 -2.69
CA GLN A 293 6.36 -6.92 -2.52
C GLN A 293 7.13 -6.58 -3.78
N LEU A 294 6.91 -5.37 -4.31
CA LEU A 294 7.63 -4.89 -5.48
C LEU A 294 9.14 -4.81 -5.20
N TYR A 295 9.50 -4.41 -3.98
CA TYR A 295 10.89 -4.33 -3.54
C TYR A 295 11.21 -5.55 -2.68
N THR A 296 11.86 -6.55 -3.26
CA THR A 296 12.56 -7.53 -2.43
C THR A 296 13.88 -6.87 -2.01
N SER A 297 14.05 -6.56 -0.72
CA SER A 297 15.38 -6.32 -0.17
C SER A 297 16.14 -7.63 -0.29
N SER A 298 16.90 -7.79 -1.37
CA SER A 298 17.64 -9.00 -1.74
C SER A 298 18.76 -9.39 -0.75
N ASN A 299 18.75 -8.85 0.47
CA ASN A 299 19.74 -9.07 1.50
C ASN A 299 19.33 -10.15 2.53
N VAL A 300 18.15 -10.77 2.40
CA VAL A 300 17.66 -11.76 3.41
C VAL A 300 17.83 -13.22 2.94
N ALA A 301 18.27 -13.48 1.72
CA ALA A 301 18.32 -14.85 1.16
C ALA A 301 19.74 -15.45 1.09
N LYS A 302 20.57 -15.23 2.13
CA LYS A 302 21.87 -15.92 2.29
C LYS A 302 22.10 -16.43 3.72
N GLU A 303 21.05 -16.90 4.37
CA GLU A 303 21.17 -17.76 5.57
C GLU A 303 20.66 -19.16 5.26
#